data_AF-A0A661UV46-F1
#
_entry.id   AF-A0A661UV46-F1
#
_cell.length_a   1.000
_cell.length_b   1.000
_cell.length_c   1.000
_cell.angle_alpha   90.00
_cell.angle_beta   90.00
_cell.angle_gamma   90.00
#
_symmetry.space_group_name_H-M   'P 1'
#
loop_
_entity.id
_entity.type
_entity.pdbx_description
1 polymer ?
#
loop_
_entity_poly.entity_id
_entity_poly.type
_entity_poly.pdbx_seq_one_letter_code
_entity_poly.pdbx_strand_id
1 'polypeptide(L)'
;GPIKKYIYNEQKWFASNYLSTDETLQFRYITNTIFLNYLSKFMTADREAPTYKYLHVMNTHNPMVMEEGCKFAGAPIKSSRHNLTVQSKCTMDTLSALLDKMKALGIYDSSMIIIHGDHGGWVGNYREGPDIVFPGGAIGSKSIKSLASPLLAIKPPGADGEIATSNVLASLLDIPDTLSDIMNWNASFDHSALSRMREGEPRRRQFRFYRWQRDAWEADYTGQILEFDIEGSHYEEEWKPGKVFNPPG
;
A
#
# COMPACT_ATOMS: atom_id res chain seq x y z
N GLY A 1 6.68 -20.86 -21.48
CA GLY A 1 7.21 -19.97 -22.54
C GLY A 1 8.61 -19.51 -22.19
N PRO A 2 9.51 -19.36 -23.18
CA PRO A 2 10.94 -19.06 -23.00
C PRO A 2 11.21 -17.74 -22.24
N ILE A 3 10.23 -16.83 -22.19
CA ILE A 3 10.30 -15.55 -21.47
C ILE A 3 10.39 -15.72 -19.94
N LYS A 4 9.81 -16.79 -19.38
CA LYS A 4 9.77 -17.04 -17.93
C LYS A 4 11.19 -17.24 -17.34
N LYS A 5 12.13 -17.79 -18.13
CA LYS A 5 13.54 -17.97 -17.73
C LYS A 5 14.30 -16.64 -17.64
N TYR A 6 14.01 -15.68 -18.52
CA TYR A 6 14.67 -14.38 -18.52
C TYR A 6 14.13 -13.44 -17.42
N ILE A 7 12.86 -13.57 -17.04
CA ILE A 7 12.27 -12.84 -15.91
C ILE A 7 12.72 -13.42 -14.57
N TYR A 8 12.78 -14.75 -14.45
CA TYR A 8 13.28 -15.41 -13.23
C TYR A 8 14.77 -15.13 -13.00
N ASN A 9 15.57 -15.09 -14.09
CA ASN A 9 17.02 -14.86 -14.13
C ASN A 9 17.79 -15.51 -12.96
N GLU A 10 17.38 -16.71 -12.54
CA GLU A 10 17.95 -17.44 -11.40
C GLU A 10 18.16 -16.58 -10.13
N GLN A 11 17.28 -15.61 -9.88
CA GLN A 11 17.44 -14.67 -8.76
C GLN A 11 18.74 -13.83 -8.82
N LYS A 12 19.42 -13.70 -9.96
CA LYS A 12 20.64 -12.87 -10.10
C LYS A 12 20.43 -11.39 -9.78
N TRP A 13 19.19 -10.90 -9.84
CA TRP A 13 18.81 -9.57 -9.36
C TRP A 13 18.81 -9.44 -7.82
N PHE A 14 18.69 -10.55 -7.08
CA PHE A 14 19.04 -10.56 -5.66
C PHE A 14 20.56 -10.49 -5.47
N ALA A 15 21.34 -11.17 -6.33
CA ALA A 15 22.80 -11.13 -6.28
C ALA A 15 23.37 -9.75 -6.64
N SER A 16 22.70 -8.94 -7.47
CA SER A 16 23.15 -7.57 -7.76
C SER A 16 23.14 -6.66 -6.53
N ASN A 17 22.27 -6.91 -5.55
CA ASN A 17 22.30 -6.18 -4.27
C ASN A 17 23.47 -6.63 -3.37
N TYR A 18 23.92 -7.88 -3.51
CA TYR A 18 25.07 -8.42 -2.77
C TYR A 18 26.43 -8.11 -3.43
N LEU A 19 26.44 -7.91 -4.75
CA LEU A 19 27.65 -7.62 -5.54
C LEU A 19 27.89 -6.12 -5.76
N SER A 20 26.92 -5.27 -5.41
CA SER A 20 27.08 -3.83 -5.48
C SER A 20 27.94 -3.34 -4.31
N THR A 21 28.93 -2.50 -4.61
CA THR A 21 29.70 -1.76 -3.61
C THR A 21 28.97 -0.51 -3.11
N ASP A 22 27.80 -0.20 -3.67
CA ASP A 22 26.97 0.91 -3.25
C ASP A 22 26.11 0.47 -2.05
N GLU A 23 26.54 0.89 -0.86
CA GLU A 23 25.86 0.62 0.42
C GLU A 23 24.40 1.12 0.43
N THR A 24 23.99 2.02 -0.47
CA THR A 24 22.61 2.49 -0.52
C THR A 24 21.62 1.44 -1.05
N LEU A 25 22.11 0.47 -1.83
CA LEU A 25 21.25 -0.58 -2.42
C LEU A 25 20.71 -1.59 -1.40
N GLN A 26 21.19 -1.55 -0.15
CA GLN A 26 20.59 -2.32 0.93
C GLN A 26 19.18 -1.78 1.31
N PHE A 27 18.88 -0.51 1.00
CA PHE A 27 17.61 0.11 1.35
C PHE A 27 16.58 -0.08 0.25
N ARG A 28 15.45 -0.70 0.60
CA ARG A 28 14.35 -0.99 -0.35
C ARG A 28 13.75 0.25 -0.98
N TYR A 29 13.79 1.40 -0.29
CA TYR A 29 13.44 2.69 -0.88
C TYR A 29 14.25 2.95 -2.16
N ILE A 30 15.58 2.82 -2.06
CA ILE A 30 16.51 3.19 -3.14
C ILE A 30 16.35 2.22 -4.31
N THR A 31 16.38 0.91 -4.05
CA THR A 31 16.26 -0.10 -5.11
C THR A 31 14.94 0.01 -5.86
N ASN A 32 13.83 0.30 -5.17
CA ASN A 32 12.53 0.43 -5.80
C ASN A 32 12.34 1.77 -6.50
N THR A 33 12.96 2.84 -6.02
CA THR A 33 13.05 4.13 -6.74
C THR A 33 13.82 3.95 -8.05
N ILE A 34 14.95 3.23 -8.04
CA ILE A 34 15.69 2.87 -9.25
C ILE A 34 14.79 2.07 -10.20
N PHE A 35 14.10 1.04 -9.69
CA PHE A 35 13.15 0.25 -10.49
C PHE A 35 12.09 1.13 -11.16
N LEU A 36 11.42 2.03 -10.42
CA LEU A 36 10.39 2.91 -10.97
C LEU A 36 10.96 3.89 -12.01
N ASN A 37 12.16 4.43 -11.77
CA ASN A 37 12.84 5.31 -12.71
C ASN A 37 13.24 4.58 -14.00
N TYR A 38 13.73 3.35 -13.90
CA TYR A 38 14.02 2.50 -15.06
C TYR A 38 12.75 2.13 -15.81
N LEU A 39 11.70 1.74 -15.08
CA LEU A 39 10.39 1.46 -15.67
C LEU A 39 9.89 2.68 -16.46
N SER A 40 9.91 3.87 -15.86
CA SER A 40 9.52 5.12 -16.53
C SER A 40 10.40 5.39 -17.77
N LYS A 41 11.73 5.31 -17.62
CA LYS A 41 12.67 5.59 -18.72
C LYS A 41 12.49 4.67 -19.94
N PHE A 42 12.26 3.39 -19.70
CA PHE A 42 12.23 2.36 -20.75
C PHE A 42 10.81 1.88 -21.11
N MET A 43 9.77 2.48 -20.55
CA MET A 43 8.38 2.18 -20.90
C MET A 43 8.11 2.51 -22.38
N THR A 44 7.40 1.59 -23.05
CA THR A 44 6.87 1.76 -24.41
C THR A 44 5.38 1.43 -24.43
N ALA A 45 4.67 1.92 -25.45
CA ALA A 45 3.23 1.69 -25.66
C ALA A 45 2.97 0.68 -26.79
N ASP A 46 3.72 -0.41 -26.83
CA ASP A 46 3.54 -1.49 -27.81
C ASP A 46 2.81 -2.66 -27.16
N ARG A 47 1.56 -2.90 -27.59
CA ARG A 47 0.73 -4.02 -27.11
C ARG A 47 -0.28 -4.46 -28.16
N GLU A 48 -0.38 -5.76 -28.36
CA GLU A 48 -1.41 -6.38 -29.22
C GLU A 48 -2.71 -6.69 -28.43
N ALA A 49 -2.64 -6.73 -27.10
CA ALA A 49 -3.76 -7.07 -26.23
C ALA A 49 -3.71 -6.26 -24.91
N PRO A 50 -4.83 -6.18 -24.16
CA PRO A 50 -4.84 -5.62 -22.81
C PRO A 50 -3.85 -6.32 -21.89
N THR A 51 -3.20 -5.57 -21.00
CA THR A 51 -2.23 -6.13 -20.04
C THR A 51 -2.59 -5.74 -18.62
N TYR A 52 -2.34 -6.65 -17.68
CA TYR A 52 -2.39 -6.39 -16.25
C TYR A 52 -0.96 -6.31 -15.70
N LYS A 53 -0.67 -5.27 -14.92
CA LYS A 53 0.63 -5.06 -14.28
C LYS A 53 0.41 -4.83 -12.79
N TYR A 54 1.05 -5.65 -11.97
CA TYR A 54 1.11 -5.48 -10.52
C TYR A 54 2.53 -5.09 -10.13
N LEU A 55 2.67 -3.93 -9.46
CA LEU A 55 3.95 -3.39 -9.01
C LEU A 55 3.91 -3.30 -7.49
N HIS A 56 4.76 -4.07 -6.82
CA HIS A 56 4.90 -4.00 -5.37
C HIS A 56 6.20 -3.29 -5.01
N VAL A 57 6.08 -2.11 -4.39
CA VAL A 57 7.21 -1.24 -4.04
C VAL A 57 7.17 -0.88 -2.56
N MET A 58 8.35 -0.81 -1.96
CA MET A 58 8.57 -0.63 -0.52
C MET A 58 9.09 0.77 -0.19
N ASN A 59 8.78 1.77 -1.01
CA ASN A 59 9.32 3.12 -0.84
C ASN A 59 8.82 3.81 0.44
N THR A 60 7.68 3.42 0.99
CA THR A 60 7.18 3.99 2.26
C THR A 60 7.52 3.12 3.48
N HIS A 61 8.22 2.00 3.28
CA HIS A 61 8.61 1.10 4.35
C HIS A 61 9.80 1.64 5.15
N ASN A 62 9.92 1.23 6.40
CA ASN A 62 11.08 1.52 7.25
C ASN A 62 12.33 0.73 6.81
N PRO A 63 13.56 1.22 7.08
CA PRO A 63 13.89 2.47 7.76
C PRO A 63 13.54 3.71 6.93
N MET A 64 13.39 4.84 7.62
CA MET A 64 13.33 6.14 6.94
C MET A 64 14.76 6.50 6.53
N VAL A 65 14.97 6.87 5.28
CA VAL A 65 16.31 7.14 4.71
C VAL A 65 16.36 8.42 3.87
N MET A 66 15.23 9.12 3.76
CA MET A 66 15.11 10.33 2.97
C MET A 66 14.95 11.56 3.86
N GLU A 67 15.68 12.61 3.52
CA GLU A 67 15.50 13.95 4.08
C GLU A 67 14.73 14.87 3.11
N GLU A 68 14.46 16.09 3.55
CA GLU A 68 13.78 17.09 2.73
C GLU A 68 14.49 17.29 1.39
N GLY A 69 13.69 17.56 0.34
CA GLY A 69 14.22 17.64 -1.02
C GLY A 69 14.58 16.28 -1.64
N CYS A 70 14.15 15.17 -1.03
CA CYS A 70 14.29 13.82 -1.57
C CYS A 70 15.74 13.38 -1.78
N LYS A 71 16.61 13.78 -0.85
CA LYS A 71 17.99 13.35 -0.77
C LYS A 71 18.13 12.17 0.19
N PHE A 72 19.06 11.27 -0.13
CA PHE A 72 19.42 10.20 0.77
C PHE A 72 20.15 10.79 1.98
N ALA A 73 19.69 10.48 3.18
CA ALA A 73 20.20 11.02 4.44
C ALA A 73 21.57 10.44 4.86
N GLY A 74 22.19 9.59 4.03
CA GLY A 74 23.45 8.90 4.34
C GLY A 74 23.29 7.67 5.23
N ALA A 75 22.23 7.60 6.05
CA ALA A 75 21.96 6.50 6.98
C ALA A 75 20.46 6.43 7.33
N PRO A 76 20.00 5.34 7.98
CA PRO A 76 18.69 5.30 8.61
C PRO A 76 18.48 6.45 9.61
N ILE A 77 17.41 7.20 9.43
CA ILE A 77 16.97 8.25 10.35
C ILE A 77 15.79 7.79 11.19
N LYS A 78 15.53 8.50 12.29
CA LYS A 78 14.45 8.16 13.24
C LYS A 78 13.11 8.00 12.51
N SER A 79 12.40 6.89 12.78
CA SER A 79 11.01 6.75 12.34
C SER A 79 10.14 7.75 13.12
N SER A 80 9.68 8.78 12.42
CA SER A 80 8.83 9.83 12.96
C SER A 80 7.75 10.16 11.94
N ARG A 81 6.67 10.80 12.38
CA ARG A 81 5.62 11.25 11.46
C ARG A 81 6.18 12.18 10.38
N HIS A 82 7.08 13.10 10.76
CA HIS A 82 7.74 14.00 9.83
C HIS A 82 8.56 13.24 8.77
N ASN A 83 9.47 12.35 9.19
CA ASN A 83 10.32 11.60 8.25
C ASN A 83 9.52 10.64 7.37
N LEU A 84 8.45 10.03 7.89
CA LEU A 84 7.52 9.25 7.08
C LEU A 84 6.81 10.12 6.04
N THR A 85 6.36 11.32 6.40
CA THR A 85 5.74 12.25 5.46
C THR A 85 6.72 12.66 4.36
N VAL A 86 7.97 12.98 4.71
CA VAL A 86 9.02 13.32 3.73
C VAL A 86 9.26 12.17 2.76
N GLN A 87 9.48 10.95 3.26
CA GLN A 87 9.74 9.79 2.41
C GLN A 87 8.52 9.41 1.54
N SER A 88 7.30 9.52 2.08
CA SER A 88 6.06 9.34 1.31
C SER A 88 5.91 10.39 0.22
N LYS A 89 6.22 11.67 0.50
CA LYS A 89 6.22 12.73 -0.52
C LYS A 89 7.18 12.41 -1.66
N CYS A 90 8.40 11.99 -1.35
CA CYS A 90 9.39 11.63 -2.38
C CYS A 90 8.98 10.40 -3.21
N THR A 91 8.25 9.47 -2.58
CA THR A 91 7.60 8.37 -3.30
C THR A 91 6.55 8.89 -4.27
N MET A 92 5.69 9.83 -3.83
CA MET A 92 4.66 10.43 -4.68
C MET A 92 5.25 11.24 -5.83
N ASP A 93 6.36 11.95 -5.65
CA ASP A 93 7.07 12.63 -6.74
C ASP A 93 7.53 11.63 -7.81
N THR A 94 8.09 10.49 -7.38
CA THR A 94 8.53 9.41 -8.27
C THR A 94 7.35 8.81 -9.05
N LEU A 95 6.22 8.59 -8.37
CA LEU A 95 4.99 8.12 -9.01
C LEU A 95 4.42 9.17 -9.97
N SER A 96 4.47 10.47 -9.63
CA SER A 96 4.04 11.53 -10.54
C SER A 96 4.83 11.49 -11.85
N ALA A 97 6.15 11.37 -11.78
CA ALA A 97 6.99 11.26 -12.98
C ALA A 97 6.68 10.00 -13.82
N LEU A 98 6.34 8.87 -13.18
CA LEU A 98 5.87 7.68 -13.88
C LEU A 98 4.52 7.92 -14.59
N LEU A 99 3.56 8.56 -13.91
CA LEU A 99 2.26 8.88 -14.47
C LEU A 99 2.37 9.89 -15.64
N ASP A 100 3.25 10.87 -15.53
CA ASP A 100 3.52 11.84 -16.61
C ASP A 100 4.11 11.14 -17.84
N LYS A 101 5.01 10.17 -17.64
CA LYS A 101 5.49 9.32 -18.72
C LYS A 101 4.37 8.49 -19.35
N MET A 102 3.48 7.92 -18.53
CA MET A 102 2.30 7.20 -19.04
C MET A 102 1.39 8.10 -19.86
N LYS A 103 1.20 9.36 -19.46
CA LYS A 103 0.43 10.36 -20.24
C LYS A 103 1.11 10.67 -21.57
N ALA A 104 2.42 10.94 -21.55
CA ALA A 104 3.20 11.23 -22.77
C ALA A 104 3.18 10.09 -23.79
N LEU A 105 2.96 8.85 -23.35
CA LEU A 105 2.84 7.66 -24.20
C LEU A 105 1.39 7.28 -24.55
N GLY A 106 0.39 8.05 -24.12
CA GLY A 106 -1.04 7.73 -24.31
C GLY A 106 -1.53 6.51 -23.52
N ILE A 107 -0.74 6.01 -22.57
CA ILE A 107 -1.07 4.84 -21.75
C ILE A 107 -2.06 5.25 -20.65
N TYR A 108 -1.84 6.40 -20.02
CA TYR A 108 -2.60 6.85 -18.85
C TYR A 108 -4.11 6.85 -19.08
N ASP A 109 -4.58 7.44 -20.19
CA ASP A 109 -6.01 7.64 -20.46
C ASP A 109 -6.76 6.32 -20.65
N SER A 110 -6.15 5.39 -21.40
CA SER A 110 -6.69 4.05 -21.65
C SER A 110 -6.52 3.05 -20.50
N SER A 111 -5.86 3.44 -19.41
CA SER A 111 -5.61 2.57 -18.26
C SER A 111 -6.56 2.83 -17.11
N MET A 112 -6.96 1.75 -16.44
CA MET A 112 -7.34 1.80 -15.05
C MET A 112 -6.08 1.77 -14.19
N ILE A 113 -5.96 2.68 -13.23
CA ILE A 113 -4.80 2.78 -12.34
C ILE A 113 -5.31 2.75 -10.90
N ILE A 114 -4.77 1.84 -10.10
CA ILE A 114 -5.04 1.75 -8.67
C ILE A 114 -3.70 1.89 -7.95
N ILE A 115 -3.62 2.84 -7.02
CA ILE A 115 -2.46 3.05 -6.16
C ILE A 115 -2.96 2.85 -4.72
N HIS A 116 -2.40 1.87 -4.01
CA HIS A 116 -2.78 1.63 -2.64
C HIS A 116 -1.61 1.17 -1.78
N GLY A 117 -1.71 1.43 -0.47
CA GLY A 117 -0.88 0.76 0.53
C GLY A 117 -1.43 -0.64 0.82
N ASP A 118 -0.57 -1.53 1.26
CA ASP A 118 -0.96 -2.80 1.89
C ASP A 118 -1.50 -2.57 3.31
N HIS A 119 -0.91 -1.60 4.02
CA HIS A 119 -1.38 -1.05 5.28
C HIS A 119 -0.94 0.42 5.43
N GLY A 120 -1.37 1.09 6.50
CA GLY A 120 -0.87 2.44 6.82
C GLY A 120 0.43 2.43 7.65
N GLY A 121 0.87 3.57 8.17
CA GLY A 121 2.22 3.69 8.77
C GLY A 121 2.34 3.24 10.23
N TRP A 122 3.50 2.71 10.62
CA TRP A 122 3.88 2.33 12.00
C TRP A 122 4.18 3.52 12.93
N VAL A 123 3.53 4.67 12.72
CA VAL A 123 3.68 5.89 13.51
C VAL A 123 2.30 6.42 13.90
N GLY A 124 2.14 6.95 15.11
CA GLY A 124 0.89 7.56 15.55
C GLY A 124 0.43 8.68 14.62
N ASN A 125 -0.87 8.76 14.34
CA ASN A 125 -1.47 9.81 13.52
C ASN A 125 -1.81 11.04 14.38
N TYR A 126 -2.16 12.16 13.72
CA TYR A 126 -2.52 13.40 14.40
C TYR A 126 -3.97 13.46 14.87
N ARG A 127 -4.79 12.46 14.52
CA ARG A 127 -6.19 12.44 14.89
C ARG A 127 -6.31 11.83 16.29
N GLU A 128 -6.97 12.54 17.17
CA GLU A 128 -7.37 12.01 18.46
C GLU A 128 -8.69 11.23 18.31
N GLY A 129 -8.89 10.25 19.18
CA GLY A 129 -10.09 9.40 19.22
C GLY A 129 -9.93 8.34 20.30
N PRO A 130 -10.92 7.45 20.47
CA PRO A 130 -10.92 6.46 21.53
C PRO A 130 -9.67 5.57 21.49
N ASP A 131 -9.14 5.20 22.65
CA ASP A 131 -8.07 4.22 22.73
C ASP A 131 -8.53 2.86 22.19
N ILE A 132 -7.62 2.12 21.54
CA ILE A 132 -7.89 0.73 21.17
C ILE A 132 -7.65 -0.12 22.40
N VAL A 133 -8.68 -0.81 22.88
CA VAL A 133 -8.59 -1.71 24.04
C VAL A 133 -8.57 -3.15 23.55
N PHE A 134 -7.50 -3.89 23.87
CA PHE A 134 -7.41 -5.32 23.57
C PHE A 134 -8.35 -6.14 24.47
N PRO A 135 -8.70 -7.41 24.10
CA PRO A 135 -9.53 -8.28 24.93
C PRO A 135 -9.08 -8.45 26.40
N GLY A 136 -7.79 -8.24 26.70
CA GLY A 136 -7.23 -8.27 28.05
C GLY A 136 -7.21 -6.92 28.79
N GLY A 137 -7.86 -5.88 28.27
CA GLY A 137 -7.89 -4.54 28.85
C GLY A 137 -6.66 -3.67 28.59
N ALA A 138 -5.61 -4.23 27.96
CA ALA A 138 -4.42 -3.45 27.59
C ALA A 138 -4.74 -2.44 26.48
N ILE A 139 -4.18 -1.24 26.61
CA ILE A 139 -4.32 -0.17 25.62
C ILE A 139 -3.29 -0.38 24.50
N GLY A 140 -3.77 -0.43 23.26
CA GLY A 140 -2.97 -0.53 22.05
C GLY A 140 -2.22 0.76 21.72
N SER A 141 -1.09 0.64 21.03
CA SER A 141 -0.34 1.81 20.53
C SER A 141 -1.20 2.65 19.58
N LYS A 142 -1.07 3.99 19.66
CA LYS A 142 -1.69 4.94 18.70
C LYS A 142 -1.34 4.62 17.24
N SER A 143 -0.24 3.92 16.97
CA SER A 143 0.14 3.49 15.62
C SER A 143 -0.83 2.46 15.01
N ILE A 144 -1.60 1.71 15.80
CA ILE A 144 -2.51 0.68 15.28
C ILE A 144 -3.60 1.31 14.42
N LYS A 145 -4.19 2.44 14.84
CA LYS A 145 -5.14 3.19 14.00
C LYS A 145 -4.53 3.65 12.68
N SER A 146 -3.25 4.04 12.71
CA SER A 146 -2.54 4.40 11.48
C SER A 146 -2.40 3.21 10.52
N LEU A 147 -2.22 1.98 11.02
CA LEU A 147 -2.14 0.78 10.18
C LEU A 147 -3.43 0.50 9.41
N ALA A 148 -4.59 0.87 9.97
CA ALA A 148 -5.88 0.76 9.31
C ALA A 148 -6.15 1.85 8.25
N SER A 149 -5.18 2.72 7.98
CA SER A 149 -5.32 3.85 7.05
C SER A 149 -4.35 3.79 5.87
N PRO A 150 -4.37 2.74 5.03
CA PRO A 150 -3.62 2.75 3.78
C PRO A 150 -4.15 3.84 2.84
N LEU A 151 -3.29 4.32 1.93
CA LEU A 151 -3.75 5.06 0.77
C LEU A 151 -4.60 4.13 -0.11
N LEU A 152 -5.67 4.64 -0.70
CA LEU A 152 -6.38 4.03 -1.80
C LEU A 152 -6.79 5.13 -2.79
N ALA A 153 -6.18 5.13 -3.96
CA ALA A 153 -6.49 6.05 -5.06
C ALA A 153 -6.80 5.23 -6.32
N ILE A 154 -7.84 5.63 -7.03
CA ILE A 154 -8.30 4.97 -8.25
C ILE A 154 -8.52 5.98 -9.36
N LYS A 155 -8.06 5.63 -10.56
CA LYS A 155 -8.34 6.33 -11.81
C LYS A 155 -8.99 5.33 -12.78
N PRO A 156 -10.29 5.46 -13.08
CA PRO A 156 -10.94 4.66 -14.11
C PRO A 156 -10.40 4.96 -15.52
N PRO A 157 -10.55 4.03 -16.49
CA PRO A 157 -10.27 4.33 -17.90
C PRO A 157 -11.11 5.52 -18.40
N GLY A 158 -10.52 6.40 -19.20
CA GLY A 158 -11.21 7.56 -19.79
C GLY A 158 -11.56 8.70 -18.82
N ALA A 159 -11.26 8.59 -17.52
CA ALA A 159 -11.48 9.69 -16.57
C ALA A 159 -10.60 10.91 -16.90
N ASP A 160 -11.21 12.09 -16.96
CA ASP A 160 -10.63 13.38 -17.37
C ASP A 160 -10.75 14.49 -16.32
N GLY A 161 -11.48 14.24 -15.22
CA GLY A 161 -11.64 15.18 -14.11
C GLY A 161 -10.39 15.38 -13.25
N GLU A 162 -10.41 16.42 -12.42
CA GLU A 162 -9.37 16.68 -11.44
C GLU A 162 -9.31 15.59 -10.36
N ILE A 163 -8.15 15.45 -9.72
CA ILE A 163 -8.02 14.59 -8.54
C ILE A 163 -8.93 15.09 -7.43
N ALA A 164 -9.75 14.20 -6.89
CA ALA A 164 -10.64 14.48 -5.77
C ALA A 164 -10.32 13.53 -4.61
N THR A 165 -10.43 14.05 -3.39
CA THR A 165 -10.39 13.24 -2.16
C THR A 165 -11.80 12.83 -1.77
N SER A 166 -11.97 11.64 -1.22
CA SER A 166 -13.24 11.19 -0.65
C SER A 166 -13.07 10.70 0.78
N ASN A 167 -14.11 10.92 1.59
CA ASN A 167 -14.23 10.42 2.95
C ASN A 167 -15.13 9.18 3.05
N VAL A 168 -15.45 8.52 1.93
CA VAL A 168 -16.16 7.22 1.97
C VAL A 168 -15.37 6.23 2.80
N LEU A 169 -16.10 5.39 3.55
CA LEU A 169 -15.52 4.44 4.46
C LEU A 169 -15.05 3.17 3.72
N ALA A 170 -14.00 3.30 2.94
CA ALA A 170 -13.44 2.25 2.08
C ALA A 170 -12.57 1.22 2.85
N SER A 171 -12.36 0.08 2.19
CA SER A 171 -11.45 -1.01 2.57
C SER A 171 -10.69 -1.49 1.34
N LEU A 172 -9.49 -2.06 1.54
CA LEU A 172 -8.79 -2.75 0.45
C LEU A 172 -9.58 -3.96 -0.08
N LEU A 173 -10.51 -4.49 0.73
CA LEU A 173 -11.43 -5.55 0.32
C LEU A 173 -12.46 -5.11 -0.72
N ASP A 174 -12.63 -3.81 -0.96
CA ASP A 174 -13.55 -3.27 -1.96
C ASP A 174 -12.98 -3.25 -3.37
N ILE A 175 -11.67 -3.47 -3.51
CA ILE A 175 -10.99 -3.42 -4.81
C ILE A 175 -11.58 -4.44 -5.79
N PRO A 176 -11.81 -5.73 -5.46
CA PRO A 176 -12.39 -6.70 -6.39
C PRO A 176 -13.76 -6.32 -6.95
N ASP A 177 -14.69 -5.86 -6.09
CA ASP A 177 -16.02 -5.41 -6.56
C ASP A 177 -15.93 -4.11 -7.36
N THR A 178 -15.00 -3.21 -7.01
CA THR A 178 -14.73 -2.00 -7.79
C THR A 178 -14.18 -2.33 -9.18
N LEU A 179 -13.28 -3.31 -9.29
CA LEU A 179 -12.77 -3.81 -10.55
C LEU A 179 -13.90 -4.45 -11.38
N SER A 180 -14.71 -5.30 -10.77
CA SER A 180 -15.84 -5.98 -11.42
C SER A 180 -16.85 -4.97 -11.99
N ASP A 181 -17.16 -3.92 -11.24
CA ASP A 181 -18.05 -2.83 -11.63
C ASP A 181 -17.50 -2.03 -12.82
N ILE A 182 -16.24 -1.58 -12.74
CA ILE A 182 -15.60 -0.80 -13.82
C ILE A 182 -15.43 -1.63 -15.10
N MET A 183 -15.09 -2.90 -14.96
CA MET A 183 -14.79 -3.79 -16.09
C MET A 183 -16.03 -4.53 -16.62
N ASN A 184 -17.21 -4.33 -16.02
CA ASN A 184 -18.46 -5.04 -16.34
C ASN A 184 -18.33 -6.57 -16.31
N TRP A 185 -17.62 -7.12 -15.32
CA TRP A 185 -17.42 -8.57 -15.19
C TRP A 185 -18.63 -9.33 -14.64
N ASN A 186 -19.59 -8.63 -14.03
CA ASN A 186 -20.76 -9.22 -13.36
C ASN A 186 -20.40 -10.25 -12.27
N ALA A 187 -19.22 -10.10 -11.64
CA ALA A 187 -18.80 -10.89 -10.48
C ALA A 187 -19.07 -10.12 -9.17
N SER A 188 -19.37 -10.84 -8.10
CA SER A 188 -19.54 -10.30 -6.73
C SER A 188 -18.49 -10.91 -5.81
N PHE A 189 -17.88 -10.10 -4.96
CA PHE A 189 -16.88 -10.51 -3.96
C PHE A 189 -17.32 -10.21 -2.52
N ASP A 190 -18.63 -10.07 -2.31
CA ASP A 190 -19.26 -9.83 -1.00
C ASP A 190 -18.81 -8.53 -0.30
N HIS A 191 -18.37 -7.55 -1.10
CA HIS A 191 -18.00 -6.21 -0.68
C HIS A 191 -18.78 -5.16 -1.50
N SER A 192 -18.25 -3.94 -1.63
CA SER A 192 -18.97 -2.87 -2.34
C SER A 192 -18.02 -2.14 -3.27
N ALA A 193 -18.46 -1.92 -4.51
CA ALA A 193 -17.72 -1.06 -5.44
C ALA A 193 -17.67 0.37 -4.90
N LEU A 194 -16.51 1.02 -4.99
CA LEU A 194 -16.32 2.40 -4.52
C LEU A 194 -17.29 3.40 -5.18
N SER A 195 -17.65 3.16 -6.44
CA SER A 195 -18.62 3.96 -7.23
C SER A 195 -20.02 4.02 -6.60
N ARG A 196 -20.36 3.03 -5.76
CA ARG A 196 -21.68 2.89 -5.13
C ARG A 196 -21.73 3.41 -3.70
N MET A 197 -20.58 3.76 -3.11
CA MET A 197 -20.51 4.25 -1.75
C MET A 197 -20.84 5.75 -1.69
N ARG A 198 -21.43 6.19 -0.57
CA ARG A 198 -21.65 7.62 -0.29
C ARG A 198 -20.98 8.04 1.02
N GLU A 199 -20.57 9.29 1.06
CA GLU A 199 -20.00 9.87 2.28
C GLU A 199 -21.07 9.96 3.37
N GLY A 200 -20.68 9.68 4.61
CA GLY A 200 -21.60 9.66 5.76
C GLY A 200 -22.44 8.39 5.90
N GLU A 201 -22.42 7.45 4.93
CA GLU A 201 -23.08 6.16 5.10
C GLU A 201 -22.34 5.33 6.15
N PRO A 202 -23.01 4.93 7.26
CA PRO A 202 -22.38 4.09 8.25
C PRO A 202 -22.06 2.74 7.65
N ARG A 203 -20.86 2.24 7.96
CA ARG A 203 -20.38 0.97 7.44
C ARG A 203 -19.54 0.27 8.48
N ARG A 204 -19.86 -1.02 8.69
CA ARG A 204 -19.04 -1.94 9.46
C ARG A 204 -17.90 -2.50 8.61
N ARG A 205 -16.68 -2.45 9.13
CA ARG A 205 -15.47 -3.06 8.57
C ARG A 205 -14.74 -3.80 9.68
N GLN A 206 -13.90 -4.76 9.29
CA GLN A 206 -13.06 -5.52 10.21
C GLN A 206 -11.61 -5.14 10.01
N PHE A 207 -10.88 -4.96 11.11
CA PHE A 207 -9.44 -4.83 11.10
C PHE A 207 -8.81 -5.99 11.86
N ARG A 208 -7.81 -6.63 11.26
CA ARG A 208 -7.09 -7.75 11.88
C ARG A 208 -5.68 -7.31 12.22
N PHE A 209 -5.38 -7.31 13.52
CA PHE A 209 -4.08 -6.98 14.06
C PHE A 209 -3.36 -8.25 14.49
N TYR A 210 -2.10 -8.39 14.08
CA TYR A 210 -1.19 -9.35 14.69
C TYR A 210 0.14 -8.64 14.96
N ARG A 211 0.82 -9.05 16.03
CA ARG A 211 2.14 -8.53 16.34
C ARG A 211 3.16 -9.31 15.53
N TRP A 212 3.74 -8.67 14.53
CA TRP A 212 4.83 -9.26 13.76
C TRP A 212 6.01 -9.59 14.69
N GLN A 213 6.62 -10.75 14.49
CA GLN A 213 7.83 -11.20 15.17
C GLN A 213 8.92 -11.50 14.13
N ARG A 214 10.18 -11.30 14.51
CA ARG A 214 11.30 -11.37 13.56
C ARG A 214 11.51 -12.74 12.95
N ASP A 215 11.05 -13.80 13.60
CA ASP A 215 11.06 -15.20 13.20
C ASP A 215 9.75 -15.64 12.50
N ALA A 216 8.78 -14.74 12.32
CA ALA A 216 7.49 -15.07 11.69
C ALA A 216 7.61 -15.50 10.21
N TRP A 217 8.78 -15.38 9.59
CA TRP A 217 9.08 -15.87 8.24
C TRP A 217 9.58 -17.32 8.24
N GLU A 218 9.98 -17.85 9.39
CA GLU A 218 10.43 -19.24 9.58
C GLU A 218 9.33 -20.12 10.19
N ALA A 219 8.35 -19.51 10.87
CA ALA A 219 7.22 -20.21 11.47
C ALA A 219 6.15 -20.60 10.44
N ASP A 220 5.58 -21.80 10.59
CA ASP A 220 4.47 -22.27 9.74
C ASP A 220 3.18 -21.45 9.94
N TYR A 221 3.03 -20.83 11.12
CA TYR A 221 1.86 -20.05 11.50
C TYR A 221 2.26 -18.71 12.12
N THR A 222 1.50 -17.66 11.80
CA THR A 222 1.61 -16.39 12.51
C THR A 222 1.14 -16.56 13.96
N GLY A 223 1.68 -15.71 14.85
CA GLY A 223 1.13 -15.55 16.19
C GLY A 223 -0.34 -15.10 16.18
N GLN A 224 -0.93 -15.02 17.37
CA GLN A 224 -2.33 -14.65 17.58
C GLN A 224 -2.74 -13.41 16.77
N ILE A 225 -3.87 -13.52 16.07
CA ILE A 225 -4.52 -12.43 15.34
C ILE A 225 -5.75 -11.99 16.13
N LEU A 226 -5.83 -10.69 16.38
CA LEU A 226 -6.95 -10.02 17.03
C LEU A 226 -7.78 -9.29 15.98
N GLU A 227 -9.07 -9.60 15.91
CA GLU A 227 -10.02 -8.88 15.05
C GLU A 227 -10.70 -7.77 15.84
N PHE A 228 -10.96 -6.66 15.16
CA PHE A 228 -11.75 -5.54 15.64
C PHE A 228 -12.84 -5.21 14.64
N ASP A 229 -14.05 -5.02 15.14
CA ASP A 229 -15.17 -4.46 14.39
C ASP A 229 -15.17 -2.94 14.54
N ILE A 230 -15.25 -2.25 13.40
CA ILE A 230 -15.24 -0.79 13.30
C ILE A 230 -16.48 -0.38 12.52
N GLU A 231 -17.37 0.39 13.15
CA GLU A 231 -18.57 0.93 12.52
C GLU A 231 -18.43 2.46 12.45
N GLY A 232 -18.25 3.00 11.24
CA GLY A 232 -17.91 4.42 11.05
C GLY A 232 -16.40 4.64 10.83
N SER A 233 -15.89 5.85 11.09
CA SER A 233 -14.48 6.22 10.86
C SER A 233 -13.54 5.52 11.85
N HIS A 234 -12.47 4.86 11.37
CA HIS A 234 -11.52 4.15 12.25
C HIS A 234 -10.71 5.09 13.15
N TYR A 235 -10.76 6.40 12.90
CA TYR A 235 -10.16 7.40 13.77
C TYR A 235 -11.07 7.79 14.93
N GLU A 236 -12.34 8.04 14.64
CA GLU A 236 -13.30 8.66 15.57
C GLU A 236 -14.05 7.63 16.40
N GLU A 237 -14.25 6.43 15.87
CA GLU A 237 -15.11 5.42 16.47
C GLU A 237 -14.34 4.46 17.38
N GLU A 238 -15.07 3.88 18.33
CA GLU A 238 -14.55 2.81 19.18
C GLU A 238 -14.35 1.53 18.36
N TRP A 239 -13.20 0.88 18.56
CA TRP A 239 -12.91 -0.42 17.95
C TRP A 239 -13.39 -1.53 18.89
N LYS A 240 -14.43 -2.24 18.49
CA LYS A 240 -15.01 -3.31 19.31
C LYS A 240 -14.21 -4.60 19.11
N PRO A 241 -13.68 -5.25 20.15
CA PRO A 241 -13.01 -6.53 20.01
C PRO A 241 -13.92 -7.58 19.39
N GLY A 242 -13.43 -8.25 18.34
CA GLY A 242 -14.10 -9.32 17.63
C GLY A 242 -13.47 -10.68 17.95
N LYS A 243 -13.29 -11.50 16.91
CA LYS A 243 -12.69 -12.84 17.04
C LYS A 243 -11.21 -12.79 17.38
N VAL A 244 -10.75 -13.82 18.10
CA VAL A 244 -9.34 -14.10 18.33
C VAL A 244 -8.98 -15.38 17.57
N PHE A 245 -8.00 -15.29 16.67
CA PHE A 245 -7.48 -16.43 15.93
C PHE A 245 -6.13 -16.83 16.52
N ASN A 246 -6.04 -18.03 17.09
CA ASN A 246 -4.79 -18.57 17.61
C ASN A 246 -4.13 -19.45 16.53
N PRO A 247 -2.79 -19.51 16.48
CA PRO A 247 -2.12 -20.55 15.68
C PRO A 247 -2.59 -21.94 16.15
N PRO A 248 -2.67 -22.92 15.25
CA PRO A 248 -2.90 -24.30 15.66
C PRO A 248 -1.80 -24.75 16.64
N GLY A 249 -2.21 -25.45 17.68
CA GLY A 249 -1.32 -26.00 18.70
C GLY A 249 -0.63 -27.29 18.27
#